data_AF-A0A1S9BT95-F1
#
_entry.id   AF-A0A1S9BT95-F1
#
_cell.length_a   1.000
_cell.length_b   1.000
_cell.length_c   1.000
_cell.angle_alpha   90.00
_cell.angle_beta   90.00
_cell.angle_gamma   90.00
#
_symmetry.space_group_name_H-M   'P 1'
#
loop_
_entity.id
_entity.type
_entity.pdbx_description
1 polymer ?
#
loop_
_entity_poly.entity_id
_entity_poly.type
_entity_poly.pdbx_seq_one_letter_code
_entity_poly.pdbx_strand_id
1 'polypeptide(L)'
;MFFCIFILGNAYAASLEITLVAVVVLLLASLIQSAFRAGHAVLIALVPLFFYIHIPYVLPVIAGLSLGLMSIVPISIGIMLYYFIEYMAGHTAVAASQGDITAMATAYAGLFGNLFKDKEAIVAILAFALCVVVVFIISQIPFDESWIVAAGAGILTTAVTTFFGHMHFGLETSFIDMLPGLLLSCIVSIAYVFAFHAVDYQRTERLRFEDDDYVYFVKAVPKLKSEDEDD
;
A
#
# COMPACT_ATOMS: atom_id res chain seq x y z
N MET A 1 11.67 12.11 -7.99
CA MET A 1 11.86 13.40 -8.69
C MET A 1 10.90 13.55 -9.88
N PHE A 2 10.94 12.66 -10.89
CA PHE A 2 10.02 12.72 -12.05
C PHE A 2 8.54 12.75 -11.65
N PHE A 3 8.17 11.93 -10.66
CA PHE A 3 6.79 11.85 -10.15
C PHE A 3 6.32 13.13 -9.45
N CYS A 4 7.19 13.75 -8.66
CA CYS A 4 6.89 15.01 -7.99
C CYS A 4 6.65 16.13 -9.01
N ILE A 5 7.43 16.15 -10.09
CA ILE A 5 7.27 17.13 -11.17
C ILE A 5 5.93 16.93 -11.89
N PHE A 6 5.52 15.69 -12.11
CA PHE A 6 4.21 15.39 -12.71
C PHE A 6 3.04 15.82 -11.82
N ILE A 7 3.09 15.50 -10.51
CA ILE A 7 2.08 15.93 -9.53
C ILE A 7 2.00 17.46 -9.46
N LEU A 8 3.16 18.15 -9.40
CA LEU A 8 3.20 19.61 -9.36
C LEU A 8 2.70 20.25 -10.65
N GLY A 9 3.00 19.65 -11.81
CA GLY A 9 2.49 20.11 -13.10
C GLY A 9 0.96 20.01 -13.19
N ASN A 10 0.38 18.91 -12.70
CA ASN A 10 -1.07 18.72 -12.67
C ASN A 10 -1.75 19.64 -11.64
N ALA A 11 -1.16 19.78 -10.46
CA ALA A 11 -1.64 20.71 -9.43
C ALA A 11 -1.61 22.17 -9.92
N TYR A 12 -0.58 22.56 -10.67
CA TYR A 12 -0.46 23.88 -11.30
C TYR A 12 -1.50 24.11 -12.38
N ALA A 13 -1.86 23.08 -13.15
CA ALA A 13 -2.95 23.16 -14.11
C ALA A 13 -4.33 23.36 -13.44
N ALA A 14 -4.50 22.90 -12.20
CA ALA A 14 -5.74 23.06 -11.43
C ALA A 14 -5.83 24.42 -10.72
N SER A 15 -4.87 24.77 -9.85
CA SER A 15 -4.77 26.10 -9.24
C SER A 15 -3.42 26.33 -8.55
N LEU A 16 -3.03 27.60 -8.41
CA LEU A 16 -1.79 27.98 -7.71
C LEU A 16 -1.83 27.62 -6.21
N GLU A 17 -3.01 27.68 -5.59
CA GLU A 17 -3.22 27.32 -4.18
C GLU A 17 -3.07 25.81 -3.96
N ILE A 18 -3.63 24.98 -4.85
CA ILE A 18 -3.50 23.52 -4.82
C ILE A 18 -2.03 23.12 -5.02
N THR A 19 -1.31 23.83 -5.89
CA THR A 19 0.13 23.61 -6.11
C THR A 19 0.92 23.85 -4.83
N LEU A 20 0.64 24.95 -4.13
CA LEU A 20 1.38 25.31 -2.91
C LEU A 20 1.21 24.25 -1.82
N VAL A 21 -0.01 23.71 -1.67
CA VAL A 21 -0.22 22.64 -0.69
C VAL A 21 0.34 21.31 -1.17
N ALA A 22 0.28 20.99 -2.46
CA ALA A 22 0.96 19.83 -3.03
C ALA A 22 2.48 19.88 -2.79
N VAL A 23 3.11 21.06 -2.88
CA VAL A 23 4.52 21.26 -2.51
C VAL A 23 4.73 20.92 -1.04
N VAL A 24 3.93 21.48 -0.12
CA VAL A 24 4.07 21.23 1.33
C VAL A 24 3.89 19.75 1.66
N VAL A 25 2.90 19.10 1.04
CA VAL A 25 2.63 17.67 1.14
C VAL A 25 3.81 16.83 0.66
N LEU A 26 4.36 17.13 -0.53
CA LEU A 26 5.51 16.42 -1.07
C LEU A 26 6.76 16.65 -0.23
N LEU A 27 6.92 17.84 0.34
CA LEU A 27 8.02 18.19 1.24
C LEU A 27 7.92 17.40 2.54
N LEU A 28 6.74 17.37 3.18
CA LEU A 28 6.47 16.52 4.34
C LEU A 28 6.69 15.03 4.02
N ALA A 29 6.19 14.56 2.88
CA ALA A 29 6.41 13.19 2.43
C ALA A 29 7.90 12.89 2.24
N SER A 30 8.69 13.82 1.69
CA SER A 30 10.14 13.66 1.51
C SER A 30 10.91 13.67 2.85
N LEU A 31 10.48 14.49 3.81
CA LEU A 31 11.04 14.50 5.17
C LEU A 31 10.74 13.19 5.88
N ILE A 32 9.50 12.72 5.80
CA ILE A 32 9.10 11.41 6.34
C ILE A 32 9.86 10.29 5.62
N GLN A 33 10.04 10.38 4.29
CA GLN A 33 10.80 9.42 3.50
C GLN A 33 12.26 9.31 4.00
N SER A 34 12.88 10.41 4.41
CA SER A 34 14.25 10.38 4.94
C SER A 34 14.36 9.70 6.33
N ALA A 35 13.23 9.58 7.05
CA ALA A 35 13.17 8.88 8.35
C ALA A 35 13.03 7.35 8.23
N PHE A 36 12.68 6.81 7.05
CA PHE A 36 12.51 5.38 6.81
C PHE A 36 13.61 4.81 5.91
N ARG A 37 13.97 3.53 6.09
CA ARG A 37 14.89 2.83 5.17
C ARG A 37 14.30 2.88 3.75
N ALA A 38 15.15 3.06 2.74
CA ALA A 38 14.76 3.41 1.37
C ALA A 38 13.56 2.62 0.79
N GLY A 39 13.45 1.31 1.07
CA GLY A 39 12.33 0.49 0.60
C GLY A 39 10.96 0.85 1.21
N HIS A 40 10.91 1.16 2.50
CA HIS A 40 9.66 1.53 3.19
C HIS A 40 9.20 2.95 2.83
N ALA A 41 10.17 3.80 2.56
CA ALA A 41 9.97 5.21 2.32
C ALA A 41 9.26 5.48 0.98
N VAL A 42 9.55 4.65 -0.03
CA VAL A 42 8.92 4.72 -1.35
C VAL A 42 7.41 4.41 -1.30
N LEU A 43 6.95 3.57 -0.35
CA LEU A 43 5.53 3.20 -0.21
C LEU A 43 4.63 4.42 0.04
N ILE A 44 5.14 5.45 0.73
CA ILE A 44 4.36 6.66 1.06
C ILE A 44 3.89 7.37 -0.20
N ALA A 45 4.74 7.43 -1.23
CA ALA A 45 4.40 8.06 -2.51
C ALA A 45 3.63 7.11 -3.44
N LEU A 46 3.90 5.80 -3.34
CA LEU A 46 3.31 4.78 -4.20
C LEU A 46 1.81 4.56 -3.89
N VAL A 47 1.42 4.67 -2.62
CA VAL A 47 0.03 4.46 -2.19
C VAL A 47 -0.94 5.43 -2.86
N PRO A 48 -0.82 6.77 -2.75
CA PRO A 48 -1.75 7.68 -3.42
C PRO A 48 -1.83 7.45 -4.94
N LEU A 49 -0.69 7.14 -5.57
CA LEU A 49 -0.67 6.82 -6.98
C LEU A 49 -1.57 5.63 -7.28
N PHE A 50 -1.42 4.52 -6.55
CA PHE A 50 -2.19 3.31 -6.79
C PHE A 50 -3.69 3.49 -6.52
N PHE A 51 -4.06 4.39 -5.62
CA PHE A 51 -5.44 4.82 -5.44
C PHE A 51 -5.98 5.52 -6.70
N TYR A 52 -5.23 6.46 -7.29
CA TYR A 52 -5.64 7.16 -8.51
C TYR A 52 -5.74 6.26 -9.76
N ILE A 53 -4.94 5.21 -9.85
CA ILE A 53 -5.03 4.21 -10.93
C ILE A 53 -5.99 3.04 -10.59
N HIS A 54 -6.76 3.17 -9.51
CA HIS A 54 -7.76 2.19 -9.06
C HIS A 54 -7.25 0.77 -8.76
N ILE A 55 -5.98 0.61 -8.39
CA ILE A 55 -5.41 -0.68 -7.95
C ILE A 55 -4.64 -0.62 -6.60
N PRO A 56 -5.15 0.06 -5.57
CA PRO A 56 -4.40 0.26 -4.31
C PRO A 56 -4.15 -1.03 -3.53
N TYR A 57 -4.97 -2.07 -3.75
CA TYR A 57 -4.94 -3.30 -2.95
C TYR A 57 -3.74 -4.22 -3.24
N VAL A 58 -3.01 -3.99 -4.33
CA VAL A 58 -1.74 -4.69 -4.63
C VAL A 58 -0.68 -4.37 -3.57
N LEU A 59 -0.65 -3.13 -3.10
CA LEU A 59 0.44 -2.63 -2.25
C LEU A 59 0.55 -3.33 -0.91
N PRO A 60 -0.52 -3.50 -0.10
CA PRO A 60 -0.41 -4.20 1.17
C PRO A 60 0.01 -5.67 1.00
N VAL A 61 -0.34 -6.31 -0.13
CA VAL A 61 0.07 -7.69 -0.44
C VAL A 61 1.57 -7.75 -0.72
N ILE A 62 2.07 -6.94 -1.67
CA ILE A 62 3.51 -6.92 -2.01
C ILE A 62 4.33 -6.51 -0.78
N ALA A 63 3.86 -5.52 -0.03
CA ALA A 63 4.56 -5.03 1.16
C ALA A 63 4.60 -6.10 2.28
N GLY A 64 3.51 -6.84 2.48
CA GLY A 64 3.48 -7.96 3.42
C GLY A 64 4.44 -9.10 3.05
N LEU A 65 4.57 -9.40 1.76
CA LEU A 65 5.48 -10.44 1.26
C LEU A 65 6.96 -10.05 1.32
N SER A 66 7.29 -8.78 1.01
CA SER A 66 8.70 -8.38 0.75
C SER A 66 9.31 -7.43 1.80
N LEU A 67 8.51 -6.57 2.44
CA LEU A 67 9.00 -5.56 3.39
C LEU A 67 8.65 -5.90 4.85
N GLY A 68 7.72 -6.83 5.08
CA GLY A 68 7.29 -7.26 6.40
C GLY A 68 6.41 -6.23 7.14
N LEU A 69 6.13 -6.49 8.42
CA LEU A 69 5.16 -5.73 9.22
C LEU A 69 5.48 -4.24 9.39
N MET A 70 6.75 -3.84 9.28
CA MET A 70 7.16 -2.43 9.38
C MET A 70 6.62 -1.57 8.23
N SER A 71 6.13 -2.19 7.15
CA SER A 71 5.50 -1.50 6.02
C SER A 71 4.11 -0.91 6.32
N ILE A 72 3.47 -1.29 7.43
CA ILE A 72 2.14 -0.78 7.81
C ILE A 72 2.18 0.74 8.02
N VAL A 73 3.22 1.25 8.68
CA VAL A 73 3.37 2.68 9.00
C VAL A 73 3.41 3.55 7.73
N PRO A 74 4.34 3.32 6.77
CA PRO A 74 4.40 4.15 5.56
C PRO A 74 3.16 3.98 4.67
N ILE A 75 2.53 2.80 4.64
CA ILE A 75 1.27 2.61 3.91
C ILE A 75 0.17 3.48 4.52
N SER A 76 0.03 3.48 5.86
CA SER A 76 -0.97 4.27 6.56
C SER A 76 -0.79 5.77 6.31
N ILE A 77 0.46 6.24 6.32
CA ILE A 77 0.79 7.64 6.00
C ILE A 77 0.43 7.95 4.54
N GLY A 78 0.71 7.05 3.60
CA GLY A 78 0.34 7.20 2.20
C GLY A 78 -1.17 7.26 1.98
N ILE A 79 -1.96 6.45 2.70
CA ILE A 79 -3.43 6.50 2.64
C ILE A 79 -3.92 7.86 3.14
N MET A 80 -3.42 8.33 4.29
CA MET A 80 -3.76 9.66 4.81
C MET A 80 -3.43 10.77 3.81
N LEU A 81 -2.31 10.63 3.09
CA LEU A 81 -1.91 11.59 2.06
C LEU A 81 -2.89 11.63 0.89
N TYR A 82 -3.37 10.47 0.44
CA TYR A 82 -4.37 10.37 -0.63
C TYR A 82 -5.67 11.08 -0.26
N TYR A 83 -6.25 10.73 0.90
CA TYR A 83 -7.49 11.37 1.38
C TYR A 83 -7.31 12.86 1.63
N PHE A 84 -6.12 13.30 2.06
CA PHE A 84 -5.83 14.72 2.20
C PHE A 84 -5.87 15.46 0.86
N ILE A 85 -5.28 14.90 -0.20
CA ILE A 85 -5.32 15.48 -1.55
C ILE A 85 -6.76 15.54 -2.07
N GLU A 86 -7.53 14.47 -1.88
CA GLU A 86 -8.93 14.41 -2.33
C GLU A 86 -9.81 15.44 -1.60
N TYR A 87 -9.65 15.53 -0.29
CA TYR A 87 -10.37 16.50 0.54
C TYR A 87 -10.05 17.94 0.13
N MET A 88 -8.79 18.22 -0.21
CA MET A 88 -8.37 19.50 -0.74
C MET A 88 -8.95 19.83 -2.11
N ALA A 89 -9.02 18.85 -3.02
CA ALA A 89 -9.60 19.03 -4.35
C ALA A 89 -11.11 19.35 -4.27
N GLY A 90 -11.83 18.68 -3.36
CA GLY A 90 -13.27 18.92 -3.14
C GLY A 90 -13.61 20.26 -2.47
N HIS A 91 -12.70 20.82 -1.67
CA HIS A 91 -12.93 22.05 -0.90
C HIS A 91 -12.25 23.31 -1.47
N THR A 92 -11.85 23.28 -2.75
CA THR A 92 -11.28 24.43 -3.49
C THR A 92 -12.14 25.69 -3.43
N ALA A 93 -13.45 25.56 -3.22
CA ALA A 93 -14.37 26.69 -3.04
C ALA A 93 -14.13 27.50 -1.74
N VAL A 94 -13.56 26.90 -0.68
CA VAL A 94 -13.30 27.60 0.58
C VAL A 94 -12.12 28.57 0.43
N ALA A 95 -11.11 28.19 -0.35
CA ALA A 95 -9.92 29.02 -0.55
C ALA A 95 -10.20 30.28 -1.39
N ALA A 96 -11.13 30.22 -2.35
CA ALA A 96 -11.51 31.39 -3.14
C ALA A 96 -12.28 32.48 -2.36
N SER A 97 -12.75 32.19 -1.13
CA SER A 97 -13.77 33.02 -0.46
C SER A 97 -13.24 34.00 0.60
N GLN A 98 -11.98 33.91 1.03
CA GLN A 98 -11.47 34.76 2.13
C GLN A 98 -10.05 35.24 1.87
N GLY A 99 -9.90 36.51 1.51
CA GLY A 99 -8.62 37.22 1.38
C GLY A 99 -7.88 37.46 2.71
N ASP A 100 -8.23 36.71 3.77
CA ASP A 100 -7.60 36.78 5.08
C ASP A 100 -6.77 35.52 5.33
N ILE A 101 -5.46 35.69 5.34
CA ILE A 101 -4.44 34.63 5.52
C ILE A 101 -4.67 33.88 6.84
N THR A 102 -5.18 34.55 7.88
CA THR A 102 -5.43 33.93 9.20
C THR A 102 -6.68 33.04 9.21
N ALA A 103 -7.72 33.46 8.51
CA ALA A 103 -8.93 32.68 8.34
C ALA A 103 -8.68 31.45 7.45
N MET A 104 -7.85 31.61 6.40
CA MET A 104 -7.34 30.48 5.62
C MET A 104 -6.55 29.49 6.48
N ALA A 105 -5.56 29.95 7.26
CA ALA A 105 -4.75 29.06 8.10
C ALA A 105 -5.61 28.28 9.12
N THR A 106 -6.63 28.92 9.68
CA THR A 106 -7.57 28.29 10.61
C THR A 106 -8.48 27.29 9.91
N ALA A 107 -8.95 27.61 8.70
CA ALA A 107 -9.70 26.68 7.86
C ALA A 107 -8.85 25.45 7.54
N TYR A 108 -7.62 25.62 7.05
CA TYR A 108 -6.69 24.52 6.76
C TYR A 108 -6.37 23.67 8.00
N ALA A 109 -6.13 24.28 9.17
CA ALA A 109 -5.94 23.53 10.42
C ALA A 109 -7.18 22.71 10.82
N GLY A 110 -8.38 23.25 10.59
CA GLY A 110 -9.64 22.52 10.75
C GLY A 110 -9.76 21.35 9.78
N LEU A 111 -9.32 21.51 8.52
CA LEU A 111 -9.29 20.42 7.53
C LEU A 111 -8.37 19.28 7.98
N PHE A 112 -7.18 19.60 8.52
CA PHE A 112 -6.27 18.59 9.09
C PHE A 112 -6.90 17.84 10.27
N GLY A 113 -7.64 18.53 11.15
CA GLY A 113 -8.34 17.89 12.26
C GLY A 113 -9.49 16.96 11.82
N ASN A 114 -10.11 17.26 10.68
CA ASN A 114 -11.17 16.44 10.09
C ASN A 114 -10.63 15.24 9.31
N LEU A 115 -9.43 15.33 8.74
CA LEU A 115 -8.78 14.20 8.04
C LEU A 115 -8.65 12.96 8.95
N PHE A 116 -8.21 13.15 10.19
CA PHE A 116 -8.09 12.05 11.16
C PHE A 116 -9.43 11.49 11.66
N LYS A 117 -10.54 12.13 11.31
CA LYS A 117 -11.90 11.68 11.60
C LYS A 117 -12.61 11.10 10.38
N ASP A 118 -11.95 11.12 9.24
CA ASP A 118 -12.49 10.55 8.01
C ASP A 118 -12.62 9.03 8.19
N LYS A 119 -13.87 8.57 8.18
CA LYS A 119 -14.23 7.17 8.38
C LYS A 119 -13.71 6.31 7.24
N GLU A 120 -13.70 6.84 6.01
CA GLU A 120 -13.19 6.11 4.85
C GLU A 120 -11.69 5.88 4.96
N ALA A 121 -10.93 6.92 5.31
CA ALA A 121 -9.49 6.81 5.53
C ALA A 121 -9.15 5.82 6.64
N ILE A 122 -9.89 5.85 7.76
CA ILE A 122 -9.68 4.93 8.89
C ILE A 122 -9.96 3.47 8.47
N VAL A 123 -11.05 3.21 7.77
CA VAL A 123 -11.40 1.87 7.28
C VAL A 123 -10.34 1.36 6.29
N ALA A 124 -9.87 2.21 5.38
CA ALA A 124 -8.83 1.85 4.42
C ALA A 124 -7.50 1.49 5.12
N ILE A 125 -7.08 2.28 6.12
CA ILE A 125 -5.88 2.02 6.93
C ILE A 125 -6.01 0.68 7.65
N LEU A 126 -7.15 0.42 8.30
CA LEU A 126 -7.40 -0.83 9.01
C LEU A 126 -7.37 -2.04 8.05
N ALA A 127 -8.01 -1.93 6.89
CA ALA A 127 -8.04 -2.99 5.89
C ALA A 127 -6.61 -3.31 5.38
N PHE A 128 -5.81 -2.30 5.09
CA PHE A 128 -4.45 -2.47 4.57
C PHE A 128 -3.51 -3.00 5.65
N ALA A 129 -3.64 -2.54 6.89
CA ALA A 129 -2.87 -3.05 8.01
C ALA A 129 -3.15 -4.54 8.26
N LEU A 130 -4.44 -4.93 8.31
CA LEU A 130 -4.84 -6.33 8.48
C LEU A 130 -4.36 -7.20 7.32
N CYS A 131 -4.45 -6.70 6.09
CA CYS A 131 -3.92 -7.38 4.90
C CYS A 131 -2.41 -7.67 5.06
N VAL A 132 -1.60 -6.67 5.39
CA VAL A 132 -0.15 -6.85 5.60
C VAL A 132 0.13 -7.88 6.70
N VAL A 133 -0.60 -7.83 7.81
CA VAL A 133 -0.44 -8.79 8.92
C VAL A 133 -0.76 -10.21 8.47
N VAL A 134 -1.90 -10.43 7.82
CA VAL A 134 -2.34 -11.76 7.36
C VAL A 134 -1.37 -12.32 6.32
N VAL A 135 -0.99 -11.51 5.33
CA VAL A 135 -0.05 -11.91 4.28
C VAL A 135 1.29 -12.28 4.89
N PHE A 136 1.81 -11.44 5.79
CA PHE A 136 3.08 -11.70 6.46
C PHE A 136 3.03 -13.01 7.24
N ILE A 137 2.02 -13.22 8.09
CA ILE A 137 1.91 -14.44 8.91
C ILE A 137 1.84 -15.68 8.02
N ILE A 138 0.96 -15.69 7.01
CA ILE A 138 0.76 -16.87 6.14
C ILE A 138 2.03 -17.17 5.32
N SER A 139 2.73 -16.13 4.85
CA SER A 139 3.96 -16.30 4.07
C SER A 139 5.11 -16.95 4.85
N GLN A 140 5.05 -16.93 6.19
CA GLN A 140 6.05 -17.55 7.06
C GLN A 140 5.73 -19.00 7.41
N ILE A 141 4.53 -19.50 7.08
CA ILE A 141 4.14 -20.87 7.41
C ILE A 141 4.78 -21.84 6.39
N PRO A 142 5.45 -22.92 6.83
CA PRO A 142 6.20 -23.82 5.96
C PRO A 142 5.29 -24.87 5.28
N PHE A 143 4.30 -24.41 4.51
CA PHE A 143 3.49 -25.26 3.63
C PHE A 143 3.70 -24.88 2.16
N ASP A 144 3.37 -25.81 1.26
CA ASP A 144 3.58 -25.61 -0.17
C ASP A 144 2.62 -24.52 -0.71
N GLU A 145 3.12 -23.68 -1.62
CA GLU A 145 2.39 -22.52 -2.18
C GLU A 145 1.98 -21.45 -1.17
N SER A 146 2.69 -21.35 -0.04
CA SER A 146 2.36 -20.40 1.04
C SER A 146 2.28 -18.95 0.58
N TRP A 147 3.11 -18.53 -0.38
CA TRP A 147 3.09 -17.16 -0.93
C TRP A 147 1.83 -16.86 -1.76
N ILE A 148 1.33 -17.82 -2.54
CA ILE A 148 0.10 -17.65 -3.32
C ILE A 148 -1.11 -17.59 -2.38
N VAL A 149 -1.14 -18.50 -1.39
CA VAL A 149 -2.20 -18.53 -0.38
C VAL A 149 -2.18 -17.26 0.47
N ALA A 150 -0.99 -16.75 0.84
CA ALA A 150 -0.83 -15.47 1.54
C ALA A 150 -1.43 -14.31 0.73
N ALA A 151 -1.11 -14.21 -0.57
CA ALA A 151 -1.66 -13.17 -1.44
C ALA A 151 -3.19 -13.24 -1.52
N GLY A 152 -3.76 -14.42 -1.73
CA GLY A 152 -5.21 -14.63 -1.79
C GLY A 152 -5.90 -14.28 -0.46
N ALA A 153 -5.34 -14.74 0.67
CA ALA A 153 -5.88 -14.45 1.99
C ALA A 153 -5.78 -12.96 2.34
N GLY A 154 -4.72 -12.28 1.93
CA GLY A 154 -4.57 -10.84 2.08
C GLY A 154 -5.68 -10.06 1.38
N ILE A 155 -5.94 -10.39 0.10
CA ILE A 155 -6.99 -9.74 -0.69
C ILE A 155 -8.37 -10.00 -0.11
N LEU A 156 -8.64 -11.23 0.32
CA LEU A 156 -9.88 -11.58 0.99
C LEU A 156 -10.06 -10.79 2.28
N THR A 157 -9.00 -10.66 3.08
CA THR A 157 -9.02 -9.88 4.33
C THR A 157 -9.35 -8.41 4.06
N THR A 158 -8.76 -7.83 3.01
CA THR A 158 -9.05 -6.46 2.57
C THR A 158 -10.52 -6.31 2.16
N ALA A 159 -11.03 -7.21 1.32
CA ALA A 159 -12.42 -7.18 0.87
C ALA A 159 -13.42 -7.27 2.04
N VAL A 160 -13.18 -8.22 2.95
CA VAL A 160 -14.02 -8.45 4.14
C VAL A 160 -13.99 -7.25 5.08
N THR A 161 -12.79 -6.72 5.36
CA THR A 161 -12.64 -5.56 6.26
C THR A 161 -13.33 -4.33 5.70
N THR A 162 -13.15 -4.04 4.41
CA THR A 162 -13.81 -2.89 3.78
C THR A 162 -15.32 -3.08 3.69
N PHE A 163 -15.81 -4.31 3.45
CA PHE A 163 -17.24 -4.61 3.47
C PHE A 163 -17.86 -4.34 4.84
N PHE A 164 -17.24 -4.82 5.92
CA PHE A 164 -17.69 -4.54 7.30
C PHE A 164 -17.60 -3.05 7.63
N GLY A 165 -16.55 -2.37 7.18
CA GLY A 165 -16.41 -0.92 7.32
C GLY A 165 -17.55 -0.16 6.65
N HIS A 166 -17.88 -0.53 5.42
CA HIS A 166 -19.01 0.05 4.68
C HIS A 166 -20.35 -0.16 5.41
N MET A 167 -20.62 -1.37 5.91
CA MET A 167 -21.85 -1.67 6.65
C MET A 167 -21.97 -0.89 7.96
N HIS A 168 -20.87 -0.72 8.71
CA HIS A 168 -20.93 -0.14 10.05
C HIS A 168 -20.84 1.39 10.04
N PHE A 169 -20.01 1.95 9.15
CA PHE A 169 -19.73 3.38 9.14
C PHE A 169 -20.56 4.18 8.13
N GLY A 170 -21.28 3.49 7.24
CA GLY A 170 -22.11 4.12 6.20
C GLY A 170 -21.26 4.97 5.26
N LEU A 171 -20.22 4.37 4.68
CA LEU A 171 -19.29 5.05 3.78
C LEU A 171 -20.03 5.53 2.52
N GLU A 172 -19.60 6.64 1.93
CA GLU A 172 -20.22 7.20 0.74
C GLU A 172 -19.81 6.41 -0.51
N THR A 173 -18.58 5.90 -0.51
CA THR A 173 -18.04 5.09 -1.59
C THR A 173 -18.71 3.71 -1.65
N SER A 174 -19.32 3.38 -2.80
CA SER A 174 -19.94 2.08 -3.04
C SER A 174 -18.93 0.94 -3.00
N PHE A 175 -19.23 -0.11 -2.24
CA PHE A 175 -18.42 -1.34 -2.22
C PHE A 175 -18.31 -2.00 -3.61
N ILE A 176 -19.33 -1.85 -4.47
CA ILE A 176 -19.33 -2.45 -5.81
C ILE A 176 -18.24 -1.81 -6.69
N ASP A 177 -18.00 -0.52 -6.52
CA ASP A 177 -17.03 0.23 -7.34
C ASP A 177 -15.58 -0.18 -7.03
N MET A 178 -15.36 -0.81 -5.87
CA MET A 178 -14.06 -1.33 -5.44
C MET A 178 -13.74 -2.72 -6.04
N LEU A 179 -14.74 -3.50 -6.48
CA LEU A 179 -14.54 -4.87 -6.96
C LEU A 179 -13.58 -4.97 -8.17
N PRO A 180 -13.64 -4.10 -9.20
CA PRO A 180 -12.71 -4.17 -10.32
C PRO A 180 -11.26 -3.96 -9.89
N GLY A 181 -11.02 -3.00 -9.00
CA GLY A 181 -9.69 -2.73 -8.45
C GLY A 181 -9.17 -3.89 -7.62
N LEU A 182 -10.04 -4.56 -6.86
CA LEU A 182 -9.69 -5.74 -6.07
C LEU A 182 -9.33 -6.96 -6.94
N LEU A 183 -10.11 -7.20 -8.00
CA LEU A 183 -9.83 -8.25 -8.99
C LEU A 183 -8.51 -8.02 -9.72
N LEU A 184 -8.29 -6.80 -10.23
CA LEU A 184 -7.05 -6.46 -10.91
C LEU A 184 -5.85 -6.57 -9.95
N SER A 185 -6.04 -6.16 -8.69
CA SER A 185 -5.00 -6.30 -7.68
C SER A 185 -4.65 -7.75 -7.38
N CYS A 186 -5.64 -8.66 -7.45
CA CYS A 186 -5.43 -10.10 -7.33
C CYS A 186 -4.55 -10.65 -8.44
N ILE A 187 -4.87 -10.32 -9.69
CA ILE A 187 -4.11 -10.76 -10.85
C ILE A 187 -2.66 -10.29 -10.77
N VAL A 188 -2.45 -9.00 -10.44
CA VAL A 188 -1.11 -8.42 -10.32
C VAL A 188 -0.32 -9.05 -9.16
N SER A 189 -0.98 -9.31 -8.03
CA SER A 189 -0.32 -9.95 -6.87
C SER A 189 0.11 -11.38 -7.17
N ILE A 190 -0.73 -12.15 -7.87
CA ILE A 190 -0.39 -13.51 -8.31
C ILE A 190 0.77 -13.47 -9.32
N ALA A 191 0.73 -12.55 -10.29
CA ALA A 191 1.83 -12.36 -11.24
C ALA A 191 3.15 -12.00 -10.53
N TYR A 192 3.10 -11.16 -9.49
CA TYR A 192 4.24 -10.85 -8.65
C TYR A 192 4.79 -12.06 -7.90
N VAL A 193 3.91 -12.87 -7.29
CA VAL A 193 4.31 -14.11 -6.60
C VAL A 193 4.98 -15.06 -7.60
N PHE A 194 4.42 -15.23 -8.79
CA PHE A 194 5.03 -16.06 -9.83
C PHE A 194 6.38 -15.50 -10.29
N ALA A 195 6.54 -14.19 -10.47
CA ALA A 195 7.79 -13.61 -10.94
C ALA A 195 8.94 -13.71 -9.91
N PHE A 196 8.66 -13.52 -8.63
CA PHE A 196 9.70 -13.39 -7.59
C PHE A 196 9.78 -14.59 -6.63
N HIS A 197 8.73 -15.39 -6.54
CA HIS A 197 8.59 -16.53 -5.63
C HIS A 197 8.18 -17.82 -6.36
N ALA A 198 8.43 -17.91 -7.67
CA ALA A 198 8.30 -19.15 -8.44
C ALA A 198 9.31 -20.21 -7.95
N VAL A 199 8.79 -21.26 -7.32
CA VAL A 199 9.59 -22.39 -6.81
C VAL A 199 8.94 -23.70 -7.25
N ASP A 200 9.74 -24.68 -7.66
CA ASP A 200 9.27 -26.01 -8.06
C ASP A 200 9.10 -26.92 -6.83
N TYR A 201 7.88 -27.01 -6.32
CA TYR A 201 7.55 -27.85 -5.18
C TYR A 201 7.64 -29.35 -5.46
N GLN A 202 7.55 -29.79 -6.73
CA GLN A 202 7.62 -31.21 -7.08
C GLN A 202 9.03 -31.78 -6.88
N ARG A 203 10.06 -30.95 -7.04
CA ARG A 203 11.47 -31.32 -6.83
C ARG A 203 11.98 -30.98 -5.43
N THR A 204 11.14 -31.10 -4.40
CA THR A 204 11.57 -30.85 -3.02
C THR A 204 12.62 -31.89 -2.58
N GLU A 205 13.80 -31.41 -2.17
CA GLU A 205 14.87 -32.24 -1.61
C GLU A 205 14.97 -32.06 -0.09
N ARG A 206 15.26 -33.14 0.64
CA ARG A 206 15.53 -33.10 2.08
C ARG A 206 16.98 -33.44 2.34
N LEU A 207 17.74 -32.44 2.80
CA LEU A 207 19.18 -32.56 3.04
C LEU A 207 19.45 -32.60 4.55
N ARG A 208 20.46 -33.37 4.92
CA ARG A 208 20.99 -33.42 6.29
C ARG A 208 22.38 -32.79 6.28
N PHE A 209 22.56 -31.74 7.08
CA PHE A 209 23.87 -31.16 7.34
C PHE A 209 24.26 -31.47 8.78
N GLU A 210 25.52 -31.77 9.01
CA GLU A 210 26.08 -32.02 10.34
C GLU A 210 27.29 -31.11 10.50
N ASP A 211 27.33 -30.38 11.61
CA ASP A 211 28.43 -29.55 12.06
C ASP A 211 28.85 -30.03 13.46
N ASP A 212 29.96 -29.52 13.99
CA ASP A 212 30.58 -30.00 15.24
C ASP A 212 29.60 -30.05 16.43
N ASP A 213 28.62 -29.13 16.47
CA ASP A 213 27.65 -29.01 17.57
C ASP A 213 26.21 -29.43 17.20
N TYR A 214 25.87 -29.58 15.90
CA TYR A 214 24.47 -29.67 15.47
C TYR A 214 24.23 -30.54 14.22
N VAL A 215 23.07 -31.22 14.19
CA VAL A 215 22.53 -31.89 13.00
C VAL A 215 21.30 -31.13 12.51
N TYR A 216 21.39 -30.57 11.30
CA TYR A 216 20.33 -29.80 10.65
C TYR A 216 19.59 -30.65 9.62
N PHE A 217 18.26 -30.61 9.66
CA PHE A 217 17.40 -31.14 8.60
C PHE A 217 16.81 -29.97 7.82
N VAL A 218 17.19 -29.84 6.54
CA VAL A 218 16.79 -28.72 5.69
C VAL A 218 15.92 -29.23 4.55
N LYS A 219 14.77 -28.57 4.34
CA LYS A 219 13.94 -28.74 3.13
C LYS A 219 14.43 -27.73 2.09
N ALA A 220 15.05 -28.19 1.02
CA ALA A 220 15.42 -27.37 -0.12
C ALA A 220 14.32 -27.48 -1.18
N VAL A 221 13.76 -26.33 -1.59
CA VAL A 221 12.80 -26.27 -2.68
C VAL A 221 13.45 -25.48 -3.82
N PRO A 222 13.75 -26.11 -4.97
CA PRO A 222 14.52 -25.47 -6.04
C PRO A 222 13.69 -24.39 -6.73
N LYS A 223 14.31 -23.25 -7.03
CA LYS A 223 13.68 -22.23 -7.87
C LYS A 223 13.45 -22.79 -9.28
N LEU A 224 12.38 -22.34 -9.94
CA LEU A 224 12.16 -22.65 -11.34
C LEU A 224 13.33 -22.09 -12.15
N LYS A 225 14.23 -22.97 -12.62
CA LYS A 225 15.25 -22.62 -13.62
C LYS A 225 14.59 -22.53 -14.99
N SER A 226 14.88 -21.47 -15.74
CA SER A 226 14.73 -21.51 -17.20
C SER A 226 15.67 -22.60 -17.76
N GLU A 227 15.23 -23.36 -18.76
CA GLU A 227 15.95 -24.51 -19.34
C GLU A 227 17.33 -24.20 -19.97
N ASP A 228 17.86 -22.97 -19.88
CA ASP A 228 19.05 -22.52 -20.63
C ASP A 228 20.24 -22.09 -19.73
N GLU A 229 20.55 -22.81 -18.65
CA GLU A 229 21.83 -22.64 -17.93
C GLU A 229 22.46 -24.01 -17.61
N ASP A 230 22.54 -24.85 -18.62
CA ASP A 230 23.50 -25.96 -18.69
C ASP A 230 24.10 -25.97 -20.10
N ASP A 231 25.09 -25.11 -20.34
CA ASP A 231 26.18 -25.28 -21.33
C ASP A 231 27.39 -24.41 -20.96
#